data_AF-A0A962D6U6-F1
#
_entry.id   AF-A0A962D6U6-F1
#
_cell.length_a   1.000
_cell.length_b   1.000
_cell.length_c   1.000
_cell.angle_alpha   90.00
_cell.angle_beta   90.00
_cell.angle_gamma   90.00
#
_symmetry.space_group_name_H-M   'P 1'
#
loop_
_entity.id
_entity.type
_entity.pdbx_description
1 polymer ?
#
loop_
_entity_poly.entity_id
_entity_poly.type
_entity_poly.pdbx_seq_one_letter_code
_entity_poly.pdbx_strand_id
1 'polypeptide(L)'
;MSKSPQSRKIWKKIDKLEFQIEERFSDSPGEGFIANMYGDFDRADLTEKLFALYDEMLELEPEDFYIVYRHAGSLMRACRFDDARAQYLRCAPGDRAAELMLAMLEVNFGSESEAERWIASYNDRCEREGMELMKSNLEKLKISSGRG
;
A
#
# COMPACT_ATOMS: atom_id res chain seq x y z
N MET A 1 22.22 4.80 1.17
CA MET A 1 22.51 5.66 0.01
C MET A 1 21.79 6.99 0.20
N SER A 2 22.42 8.13 -0.10
CA SER A 2 21.80 9.45 0.08
C SER A 2 20.83 9.73 -1.08
N LYS A 3 19.57 10.03 -0.79
CA LYS A 3 18.53 10.33 -1.81
C LYS A 3 18.97 11.51 -2.68
N SER A 4 18.72 11.41 -3.98
CA SER A 4 19.10 12.46 -4.94
C SER A 4 18.47 13.81 -4.55
N PRO A 5 19.06 14.96 -4.90
CA PRO A 5 18.45 16.27 -4.65
C PRO A 5 17.03 16.39 -5.25
N GLN A 6 16.78 15.72 -6.38
CA GLN A 6 15.48 15.64 -7.02
C GLN A 6 14.49 14.83 -6.18
N SER A 7 14.86 13.60 -5.78
CA SER A 7 14.05 12.73 -4.91
C SER A 7 13.67 13.46 -3.61
N ARG A 8 14.61 14.17 -2.98
CA ARG A 8 14.33 14.97 -1.78
C ARG A 8 13.31 16.08 -2.00
N LYS A 9 13.29 16.69 -3.18
CA LYS A 9 12.33 17.75 -3.51
C LYS A 9 10.92 17.18 -3.73
N ILE A 10 10.83 16.00 -4.34
CA ILE A 10 9.55 15.30 -4.55
C ILE A 10 8.99 14.79 -3.22
N TRP A 11 9.81 14.19 -2.36
CA TRP A 11 9.38 13.77 -1.01
C TRP A 11 8.75 14.90 -0.21
N LYS A 12 9.33 16.12 -0.23
CA LYS A 12 8.74 17.28 0.43
C LYS A 12 7.35 17.64 -0.10
N LYS A 13 7.07 17.40 -1.38
CA LYS A 13 5.75 17.64 -1.98
C LYS A 13 4.78 16.53 -1.57
N ILE A 14 5.23 15.27 -1.58
CA ILE A 14 4.48 14.09 -1.13
C ILE A 14 4.03 14.30 0.31
N ASP A 15 4.96 14.56 1.23
CA ASP A 15 4.66 14.73 2.65
C ASP A 15 3.68 15.89 2.89
N LYS A 16 3.79 16.97 2.11
CA LYS A 16 2.86 18.09 2.16
C LYS A 16 1.45 17.69 1.69
N LEU A 17 1.34 16.94 0.60
CA LEU A 17 0.04 16.51 0.09
C LEU A 17 -0.62 15.48 1.00
N GLU A 18 0.14 14.51 1.54
CA GLU A 18 -0.38 13.58 2.53
C GLU A 18 -0.87 14.33 3.76
N PHE A 19 -0.11 15.29 4.28
CA PHE A 19 -0.58 16.14 5.38
C PHE A 19 -1.88 16.86 5.03
N GLN A 20 -2.01 17.42 3.82
CA GLN A 20 -3.25 18.09 3.39
C GLN A 20 -4.45 17.16 3.21
N ILE A 21 -4.20 15.89 2.85
CA ILE A 21 -5.24 14.87 2.73
C ILE A 21 -5.64 14.37 4.14
N GLU A 22 -4.67 14.23 5.05
CA GLU A 22 -4.84 13.71 6.41
C GLU A 22 -5.32 14.75 7.44
N GLU A 23 -5.16 16.05 7.17
CA GLU A 23 -5.64 17.15 8.01
C GLU A 23 -7.18 17.19 8.03
N ARG A 24 -7.77 16.22 8.72
CA ARG A 24 -9.17 16.15 9.10
C ARG A 24 -9.49 17.30 10.03
N PHE A 25 -10.36 18.23 9.64
CA PHE A 25 -11.35 18.84 10.54
C PHE A 25 -12.45 19.53 9.74
N SER A 26 -13.52 18.80 9.51
CA SER A 26 -14.87 19.35 9.47
C SER A 26 -15.85 18.19 9.59
N ASP A 27 -16.85 18.31 10.47
CA ASP A 27 -17.98 17.38 10.59
C ASP A 27 -18.82 17.30 9.29
N SER A 28 -18.48 18.12 8.29
CA SER A 28 -19.02 18.11 6.94
C SER A 28 -17.87 18.17 5.92
N PRO A 29 -17.62 17.11 5.14
CA PRO A 29 -16.62 17.17 4.07
C PRO A 29 -16.99 18.27 3.07
N GLY A 30 -16.04 19.16 2.78
CA GLY A 30 -16.21 20.20 1.78
C GLY A 30 -16.30 19.64 0.35
N GLU A 31 -16.40 20.53 -0.63
CA GLU A 31 -16.36 20.17 -2.04
C GLU A 31 -15.05 19.42 -2.40
N GLY A 32 -15.15 18.36 -3.20
CA GLY A 32 -14.00 17.55 -3.67
C GLY A 32 -13.60 16.38 -2.78
N PHE A 33 -14.27 16.18 -1.64
CA PHE A 33 -14.12 15.00 -0.81
C PHE A 33 -15.02 13.84 -1.28
N ILE A 34 -14.51 12.62 -1.24
CA ILE A 34 -15.24 11.38 -1.60
C ILE A 34 -15.12 10.38 -0.46
N ALA A 35 -16.22 9.74 -0.09
CA ALA A 35 -16.21 8.73 0.97
C ALA A 35 -15.32 7.54 0.57
N ASN A 36 -14.49 7.06 1.50
CA ASN A 36 -13.73 5.84 1.31
C ASN A 36 -14.31 4.66 2.10
N MET A 37 -13.78 3.47 1.86
CA MET A 37 -14.29 2.22 2.43
C MET A 37 -14.23 2.15 3.97
N TYR A 38 -13.42 2.99 4.61
CA TYR A 38 -13.30 3.05 6.08
C TYR A 38 -14.37 3.95 6.71
N GLY A 39 -15.27 4.52 5.90
CA GLY A 39 -16.29 5.48 6.34
C GLY A 39 -15.77 6.91 6.49
N ASP A 40 -14.53 7.15 6.04
CA ASP A 40 -13.86 8.45 6.07
C ASP A 40 -14.00 9.15 4.70
N PHE A 41 -13.31 10.28 4.48
CA PHE A 41 -13.36 11.03 3.22
C PHE A 41 -11.96 11.39 2.72
N ASP A 42 -11.71 11.22 1.42
CA ASP A 42 -10.45 11.58 0.74
C ASP A 42 -10.62 12.75 -0.24
N ARG A 43 -9.58 13.56 -0.42
CA ARG A 43 -9.52 14.66 -1.41
C ARG A 43 -9.06 14.13 -2.76
N ALA A 44 -9.99 13.68 -3.59
CA ALA A 44 -9.67 13.05 -4.88
C ALA A 44 -8.71 13.90 -5.75
N ASP A 45 -8.88 15.22 -5.78
CA ASP A 45 -8.02 16.13 -6.55
C ASP A 45 -6.57 16.22 -6.04
N LEU A 46 -6.36 16.07 -4.72
CA LEU A 46 -5.04 16.05 -4.11
C LEU A 46 -4.43 14.65 -4.17
N THR A 47 -5.27 13.63 -4.01
CA THR A 47 -4.91 12.22 -4.10
C THR A 47 -4.36 11.86 -5.47
N GLU A 48 -4.98 12.30 -6.58
CA GLU A 48 -4.42 12.08 -7.92
C GLU A 48 -3.07 12.80 -8.13
N LYS A 49 -2.89 13.99 -7.57
CA LYS A 49 -1.59 14.69 -7.60
C LYS A 49 -0.53 13.94 -6.79
N LEU A 50 -0.94 13.36 -5.66
CA LEU A 50 -0.06 12.56 -4.82
C LEU A 50 0.40 11.30 -5.57
N PHE A 51 -0.49 10.60 -6.27
CA PHE A 51 -0.15 9.44 -7.11
C PHE A 51 0.85 9.80 -8.20
N ALA A 52 0.64 10.90 -8.92
CA ALA A 52 1.58 11.36 -9.93
C ALA A 52 3.00 11.62 -9.39
N LEU A 53 3.12 12.12 -8.15
CA LEU A 53 4.43 12.30 -7.50
C LEU A 53 5.06 10.97 -7.08
N TYR A 54 4.25 9.98 -6.67
CA TYR A 54 4.76 8.64 -6.42
C TYR A 54 5.23 7.96 -7.70
N ASP A 55 4.50 8.13 -8.81
CA ASP A 55 4.95 7.64 -10.12
C ASP A 55 6.28 8.29 -10.52
N GLU A 56 6.43 9.61 -10.36
CA GLU A 56 7.71 10.32 -10.59
C GLU A 56 8.83 9.76 -9.67
N MET A 57 8.53 9.48 -8.41
CA MET A 57 9.48 8.85 -7.48
C MET A 57 9.89 7.44 -7.93
N LEU A 58 8.94 6.66 -8.45
CA LEU A 58 9.17 5.30 -8.94
C LEU A 58 9.91 5.27 -10.27
N GLU A 59 9.86 6.33 -11.08
CA GLU A 59 10.73 6.49 -12.24
C GLU A 59 12.19 6.73 -11.84
N LEU A 60 12.42 7.45 -10.74
CA LEU A 60 13.76 7.74 -10.23
C LEU A 60 14.36 6.57 -9.45
N GLU A 61 13.55 5.89 -8.64
CA GLU A 61 13.95 4.86 -7.68
C GLU A 61 13.00 3.65 -7.82
N PRO A 62 13.05 2.90 -8.94
CA PRO A 62 12.04 1.87 -9.28
C PRO A 62 12.02 0.65 -8.35
N GLU A 63 13.09 0.42 -7.61
CA GLU A 63 13.26 -0.71 -6.69
C GLU A 63 13.07 -0.32 -5.21
N ASP A 64 12.78 0.96 -4.90
CA ASP A 64 12.57 1.38 -3.51
C ASP A 64 11.17 0.96 -3.03
N PHE A 65 11.13 -0.16 -2.32
CA PHE A 65 9.91 -0.70 -1.71
C PHE A 65 9.20 0.29 -0.78
N TYR A 66 9.92 1.23 -0.15
CA TYR A 66 9.28 2.24 0.70
C TYR A 66 8.36 3.17 -0.11
N ILE A 67 8.75 3.51 -1.35
CA ILE A 67 7.91 4.31 -2.25
C ILE A 67 6.68 3.49 -2.65
N VAL A 68 6.87 2.23 -3.05
CA VAL A 68 5.79 1.31 -3.40
C VAL A 68 4.79 1.15 -2.26
N TYR A 69 5.28 0.93 -1.05
CA TYR A 69 4.45 0.79 0.16
C TYR A 69 3.61 2.04 0.43
N ARG A 70 4.21 3.23 0.40
CA ARG A 70 3.46 4.49 0.63
C ARG A 70 2.47 4.78 -0.49
N HIS A 71 2.86 4.53 -1.74
CA HIS A 71 1.99 4.71 -2.89
C HIS A 71 0.78 3.79 -2.83
N ALA A 72 1.02 2.49 -2.66
CA ALA A 72 -0.04 1.49 -2.55
C ALA A 72 -0.94 1.75 -1.33
N GLY A 73 -0.38 2.16 -0.18
CA GLY A 73 -1.17 2.55 0.99
C GLY A 73 -2.10 3.74 0.71
N SER A 74 -1.63 4.73 -0.06
CA SER A 74 -2.46 5.87 -0.46
C SER A 74 -3.56 5.46 -1.45
N LEU A 75 -3.25 4.54 -2.38
CA LEU A 75 -4.23 3.95 -3.31
C LEU A 75 -5.30 3.14 -2.57
N MET A 76 -4.92 2.38 -1.54
CA MET A 76 -5.87 1.62 -0.70
C MET A 76 -6.85 2.55 0.02
N ARG A 77 -6.36 3.67 0.60
CA ARG A 77 -7.25 4.67 1.22
C ARG A 77 -8.25 5.23 0.20
N ALA A 78 -7.77 5.54 -1.01
CA ALA A 78 -8.60 6.00 -2.11
C ALA A 78 -9.49 4.90 -2.77
N CYS A 79 -9.55 3.69 -2.20
CA CYS A 79 -10.31 2.54 -2.73
C CYS A 79 -9.88 2.06 -4.12
N ARG A 80 -8.65 2.37 -4.55
CA ARG A 80 -8.06 1.94 -5.82
C ARG A 80 -7.26 0.64 -5.63
N PHE A 81 -7.95 -0.44 -5.25
CA PHE A 81 -7.29 -1.70 -4.86
C PHE A 81 -6.52 -2.37 -5.99
N ASP A 82 -7.04 -2.36 -7.21
CA ASP A 82 -6.35 -2.94 -8.37
C ASP A 82 -5.03 -2.21 -8.66
N ASP A 83 -5.02 -0.88 -8.51
CA ASP A 83 -3.81 -0.08 -8.67
C ASP A 83 -2.83 -0.34 -7.53
N ALA A 84 -3.30 -0.41 -6.27
CA ALA A 84 -2.47 -0.75 -5.12
C ALA A 84 -1.83 -2.14 -5.28
N ARG A 85 -2.61 -3.12 -5.75
CA ARG A 85 -2.17 -4.46 -6.09
C ARG A 85 -1.09 -4.42 -7.17
N ALA A 86 -1.32 -3.67 -8.26
CA ALA A 86 -0.34 -3.51 -9.33
C ALA A 86 0.99 -2.95 -8.82
N GLN A 87 0.97 -2.00 -7.86
CA GLN A 87 2.20 -1.49 -7.27
C GLN A 87 2.95 -2.55 -6.47
N TYR A 88 2.29 -3.31 -5.59
CA TYR A 88 2.99 -4.36 -4.84
C TYR A 88 3.51 -5.49 -5.73
N LEU A 89 2.80 -5.84 -6.82
CA LEU A 89 3.24 -6.80 -7.82
C LEU A 89 4.52 -6.37 -8.56
N ARG A 90 4.94 -5.10 -8.51
CA ARG A 90 6.22 -4.68 -9.09
C ARG A 90 7.42 -5.16 -8.28
N CYS A 91 7.26 -5.31 -6.97
CA CYS A 91 8.30 -5.77 -6.06
C CYS A 91 8.17 -7.26 -5.72
N ALA A 92 7.02 -7.87 -6.02
CA ALA A 92 6.74 -9.27 -5.79
C ALA A 92 6.70 -10.06 -7.13
N PRO A 93 7.26 -11.28 -7.19
CA PRO A 93 8.01 -11.95 -6.13
C PRO A 93 9.43 -11.39 -6.03
N GLY A 94 9.93 -11.22 -4.80
CA GLY A 94 11.29 -10.69 -4.61
C GLY A 94 11.48 -10.01 -3.26
N ASP A 95 10.53 -9.18 -2.87
CA ASP A 95 10.51 -8.49 -1.58
C ASP A 95 9.49 -9.13 -0.63
N ARG A 96 9.96 -9.50 0.57
CA ARG A 96 9.13 -10.17 1.59
C ARG A 96 7.98 -9.29 2.07
N ALA A 97 8.22 -7.99 2.24
CA ALA A 97 7.19 -7.06 2.68
C ALA A 97 6.16 -6.83 1.58
N ALA A 98 6.56 -6.80 0.31
CA ALA A 98 5.62 -6.77 -0.82
C ALA A 98 4.71 -8.00 -0.85
N GLU A 99 5.28 -9.19 -0.68
CA GLU A 99 4.53 -10.46 -0.63
C GLU A 99 3.51 -10.48 0.53
N LEU A 100 3.91 -9.99 1.72
CA LEU A 100 3.02 -9.84 2.87
C LEU A 100 1.88 -8.85 2.59
N MET A 101 2.19 -7.68 2.01
CA MET A 101 1.18 -6.66 1.71
C MET A 101 0.20 -7.13 0.63
N LEU A 102 0.65 -7.88 -0.38
CA LEU A 102 -0.24 -8.53 -1.35
C LEU A 102 -1.15 -9.56 -0.70
N ALA A 103 -0.60 -10.45 0.14
CA ALA A 103 -1.40 -11.41 0.87
C ALA A 103 -2.50 -10.71 1.69
N MET A 104 -2.16 -9.64 2.40
CA MET A 104 -3.13 -8.84 3.16
C MET A 104 -4.16 -8.17 2.25
N LEU A 105 -3.75 -7.60 1.11
CA LEU A 105 -4.67 -6.98 0.16
C LEU A 105 -5.66 -8.01 -0.40
N GLU A 106 -5.18 -9.17 -0.83
CA GLU A 106 -6.02 -10.23 -1.40
C GLU A 106 -6.99 -10.81 -0.37
N VAL A 107 -6.58 -10.99 0.90
CA VAL A 107 -7.47 -11.44 1.98
C VAL A 107 -8.65 -10.48 2.19
N ASN A 108 -8.41 -9.17 2.05
CA ASN A 108 -9.44 -8.17 2.36
C ASN A 108 -10.26 -7.74 1.13
N PHE A 109 -9.67 -7.77 -0.07
CA PHE A 109 -10.23 -7.12 -1.26
C PHE A 109 -10.13 -7.96 -2.54
N GLY A 110 -9.41 -9.07 -2.50
CA GLY A 110 -9.10 -9.86 -3.69
C GLY A 110 -9.64 -11.28 -3.62
N SER A 111 -8.90 -12.21 -4.22
CA SER A 111 -9.30 -13.62 -4.26
C SER A 111 -8.67 -14.41 -3.13
N GLU A 112 -9.46 -15.26 -2.46
CA GLU A 112 -8.95 -16.22 -1.49
C GLU A 112 -7.81 -17.08 -2.07
N SER A 113 -7.93 -17.49 -3.34
CA SER A 113 -6.89 -18.28 -4.02
C SER A 113 -5.57 -17.52 -4.18
N GLU A 114 -5.63 -16.22 -4.49
CA GLU A 114 -4.42 -15.39 -4.63
C GLU A 114 -3.85 -15.05 -3.26
N ALA A 115 -4.69 -14.81 -2.25
CA ALA A 115 -4.27 -14.68 -0.87
C ALA A 115 -3.47 -15.90 -0.41
N GLU A 116 -4.00 -17.12 -0.62
CA GLU A 116 -3.31 -18.37 -0.27
C GLU A 116 -1.97 -18.50 -0.98
N ARG A 117 -1.92 -18.14 -2.26
CA ARG A 117 -0.68 -18.16 -3.04
C ARG A 117 0.37 -17.23 -2.46
N TRP A 118 0.02 -15.99 -2.13
CA TRP A 118 0.97 -15.02 -1.56
C TRP A 118 1.39 -15.37 -0.14
N ILE A 119 0.48 -15.90 0.69
CA ILE A 119 0.80 -16.41 2.03
C ILE A 119 1.81 -17.57 1.94
N ALA A 120 1.58 -18.51 1.04
CA ALA A 120 2.49 -19.64 0.83
C ALA A 120 3.88 -19.17 0.38
N SER A 121 3.95 -18.22 -0.57
CA SER A 121 5.21 -17.61 -1.01
C SER A 121 5.97 -16.93 0.14
N TYR A 122 5.26 -16.12 0.94
CA TYR A 122 5.83 -15.44 2.09
C TYR A 122 6.37 -16.43 3.13
N ASN A 123 5.64 -17.50 3.42
CA ASN A 123 6.03 -18.51 4.41
C ASN A 123 7.26 -19.30 3.95
N ASP A 124 7.30 -19.74 2.68
CA ASP A 124 8.48 -20.42 2.09
C ASP A 124 9.73 -19.53 2.12
N ARG A 125 9.57 -18.22 1.90
CA ARG A 125 10.67 -17.26 2.06
C ARG A 125 11.11 -17.15 3.52
N CYS A 126 10.18 -17.01 4.46
CA CYS A 126 10.51 -16.97 5.88
C CYS A 126 11.27 -18.23 6.32
N GLU A 127 10.93 -19.41 5.78
CA GLU A 127 11.67 -20.67 6.00
C GLU A 127 13.12 -20.56 5.59
N ARG A 128 13.33 -20.22 4.32
CA ARG A 128 14.67 -20.17 3.73
C ARG A 128 15.57 -19.14 4.39
N GLU A 129 14.98 -18.05 4.90
CA GLU A 129 15.68 -16.99 5.60
C GLU A 129 15.79 -17.20 7.13
N GLY A 130 15.29 -18.32 7.67
CA GLY A 130 15.39 -18.65 9.10
C GLY A 130 14.50 -17.81 10.02
N MET A 131 13.41 -17.25 9.50
CA MET A 131 12.47 -16.36 10.17
C MET A 131 11.15 -17.06 10.54
N GLU A 132 11.25 -18.27 11.08
CA GLU A 132 10.14 -19.16 11.44
C GLU A 132 9.01 -18.49 12.27
N LEU A 133 9.36 -17.56 13.17
CA LEU A 133 8.40 -16.85 14.03
C LEU A 133 7.43 -15.93 13.25
N MET A 134 7.79 -15.54 12.02
CA MET A 134 7.00 -14.62 11.19
C MET A 134 5.84 -15.31 10.44
N LYS A 135 5.89 -16.64 10.26
CA LYS A 135 4.86 -17.42 9.54
C LYS A 135 3.47 -17.38 10.19
N SER A 136 3.44 -17.25 11.52
CA SER A 136 2.24 -17.55 12.32
C SER A 136 1.14 -16.49 12.29
N ASN A 137 1.36 -15.33 11.65
CA ASN A 137 0.40 -14.23 11.70
C ASN A 137 -0.57 -14.19 10.50
N LEU A 138 -0.19 -14.74 9.35
CA LEU A 138 -1.05 -14.74 8.15
C LEU A 138 -2.06 -15.90 8.12
N GLU A 139 -1.72 -17.08 8.65
CA GLU A 139 -2.69 -18.17 8.80
C GLU A 139 -3.84 -17.79 9.76
N LYS A 140 -3.57 -16.89 10.72
CA LYS A 140 -4.59 -16.31 11.60
C LYS A 140 -5.47 -15.28 10.90
N LEU A 141 -5.00 -14.65 9.82
CA LEU A 141 -5.82 -13.70 9.04
C LEU A 141 -7.00 -14.39 8.32
N LYS A 142 -6.88 -15.71 8.02
CA LYS A 142 -8.01 -16.55 7.58
C LYS A 142 -9.18 -16.59 8.59
N ILE A 143 -8.91 -16.40 9.89
CA ILE A 143 -9.91 -16.52 10.95
C ILE A 143 -10.72 -15.21 11.12
N SER A 144 -10.18 -14.06 10.72
CA SER A 144 -10.84 -12.76 10.91
C SER A 144 -11.73 -12.31 9.74
N SER A 145 -11.46 -12.75 8.51
CA SER A 145 -12.27 -12.41 7.33
C SER A 145 -13.48 -13.34 7.13
N GLY A 146 -13.54 -14.47 7.86
CA GLY A 146 -14.68 -15.39 7.92
C GLY A 146 -15.82 -14.97 8.86
N ARG A 147 -16.09 -13.66 9.03
CA ARG A 147 -17.33 -13.20 9.68
C ARG A 147 -18.35 -12.80 8.61
N GLY A 148 -19.02 -13.81 8.09
CA GLY A 148 -20.41 -13.67 7.62
C GLY A 148 -21.38 -13.57 8.79
#